data_AF-A0A1B0G8N5-F1
#
_entry.id   AF-A0A1B0G8N5-F1
#
_cell.length_a   1.000
_cell.length_b   1.000
_cell.length_c   1.000
_cell.angle_alpha   90.00
_cell.angle_beta   90.00
_cell.angle_gamma   90.00
#
_symmetry.space_group_name_H-M   'P 1'
#
loop_
_entity.id
_entity.type
_entity.pdbx_description
1 polymer ?
#
loop_
_entity_poly.entity_id
_entity_poly.type
_entity_poly.pdbx_seq_one_letter_code
_entity_poly.pdbx_strand_id
1 'polypeptide(L)'
;MADVNDSSEVFVLELHEDENPRDSDDDKIELDDVDLEPELSINIQQEAEGQETIQLSEENVNPGKIKLGPKDFELKKVLGKGGYGKVFQVRK
;
A
#
# COMPACT_ATOMS: atom_id res chain seq x y z
N MET A 1 -5.02 -33.43 15.06
CA MET A 1 -5.55 -32.12 14.63
C MET A 1 -4.37 -31.20 14.44
N ALA A 2 -4.07 -30.80 13.20
CA ALA A 2 -3.13 -29.71 12.94
C ALA A 2 -3.98 -28.45 12.80
N ASP A 3 -3.96 -27.59 13.80
CA ASP A 3 -4.47 -26.23 13.69
C ASP A 3 -3.49 -25.46 12.81
N VAL A 4 -3.79 -25.43 11.51
CA VAL A 4 -3.17 -24.48 10.58
C VAL A 4 -3.80 -23.13 10.88
N ASN A 5 -3.22 -22.41 11.84
CA ASN A 5 -3.50 -21.00 12.04
C ASN A 5 -2.98 -20.25 10.81
N ASP A 6 -3.90 -19.93 9.91
CA ASP A 6 -3.69 -19.09 8.73
C ASP A 6 -3.24 -17.70 9.19
N SER A 7 -1.93 -17.53 9.36
CA SER A 7 -1.27 -16.23 9.51
C SER A 7 -1.32 -15.47 8.19
N SER A 8 -2.52 -15.20 7.66
CA SER A 8 -2.70 -14.09 6.76
C SER A 8 -2.40 -12.84 7.59
N GLU A 9 -1.21 -12.28 7.42
CA GLU A 9 -0.63 -11.16 8.17
C GLU A 9 -1.68 -10.11 8.54
N VAL A 10 -2.21 -10.26 9.75
CA VAL A 10 -3.01 -9.24 10.41
C VAL A 10 -1.98 -8.23 10.88
N PHE A 11 -2.03 -7.01 10.37
CA PHE A 11 -1.30 -5.90 10.98
C PHE A 11 -1.83 -5.72 12.41
N VAL A 12 -1.17 -6.36 13.37
CA VAL A 12 -1.40 -6.14 14.81
C VAL A 12 -0.59 -4.90 15.15
N LEU A 13 -1.27 -3.76 15.28
CA LEU A 13 -0.68 -2.57 15.87
C LEU A 13 -0.54 -2.82 17.38
N GLU A 14 0.60 -3.39 17.80
CA GLU A 14 1.00 -3.39 19.22
C GLU A 14 1.34 -1.95 19.62
N LEU A 15 0.40 -1.29 20.31
CA LEU A 15 0.67 -0.06 21.03
C LEU A 15 1.42 -0.43 22.31
N HIS A 16 2.73 -0.20 22.36
CA HIS A 16 3.51 -0.33 23.59
C HIS A 16 3.16 0.84 24.53
N GLU A 17 2.23 0.60 25.45
CA GLU A 17 2.02 1.47 26.61
C GLU A 17 2.97 1.05 27.74
N ASP A 18 4.21 1.56 27.74
CA ASP A 18 5.07 1.44 28.91
C ASP A 18 5.79 2.75 29.20
N GLU A 19 5.28 3.44 30.22
CA GLU A 19 5.92 4.53 30.95
C GLU A 19 7.11 3.97 31.75
N ASN A 20 8.32 4.00 31.17
CA ASN A 20 9.56 3.97 31.95
C ASN A 20 10.75 4.49 31.12
N PRO A 21 11.37 5.65 31.44
CA PRO A 21 12.58 6.09 30.77
C PRO A 21 13.76 5.29 31.30
N ARG A 22 14.02 4.11 30.70
CA ARG A 22 15.32 3.47 30.83
C ARG A 22 16.24 4.12 29.82
N ASP A 23 17.14 4.98 30.32
CA ASP A 23 18.36 5.36 29.61
C ASP A 23 19.23 4.10 29.46
N SER A 24 18.88 3.24 28.51
CA SER A 24 19.69 2.16 28.03
C SER A 24 20.32 2.62 26.73
N ASP A 25 21.57 3.05 26.77
CA ASP A 25 22.38 3.40 25.58
C ASP A 25 22.55 2.21 24.61
N ASP A 26 22.03 1.03 24.96
CA ASP A 26 22.08 -0.23 24.20
C ASP A 26 21.04 -0.30 23.05
N ASP A 27 20.07 0.62 23.00
CA ASP A 27 19.12 0.76 21.88
C ASP A 27 19.58 1.80 20.84
N LYS A 28 20.82 2.30 20.97
CA LYS A 28 21.37 3.25 20.02
C LYS A 28 21.76 2.52 18.74
N ILE A 29 20.87 2.59 17.75
CA ILE A 29 21.17 2.19 16.37
C ILE A 29 22.31 3.09 15.88
N GLU A 30 23.50 2.52 15.71
CA GLU A 30 24.59 3.14 14.96
C GLU A 30 24.16 3.19 13.50
N LEU A 31 23.48 4.27 13.13
CA LEU A 31 23.30 4.62 11.73
C LEU A 31 24.68 5.02 11.23
N ASP A 32 25.40 4.09 10.61
CA ASP A 32 26.39 4.48 9.63
C ASP A 32 25.70 5.48 8.69
N ASP A 33 26.38 6.57 8.34
CA ASP A 33 25.91 7.53 7.33
C ASP A 33 25.85 6.81 5.96
N VAL A 34 24.89 5.89 5.83
CA VAL A 34 24.46 5.38 4.55
C VAL A 34 23.78 6.58 3.93
N ASP A 35 24.45 7.14 2.94
CA ASP A 35 23.89 8.09 2.00
C ASP A 35 22.75 7.38 1.24
N LEU A 36 21.64 7.18 1.95
CA LEU A 36 20.35 6.90 1.39
C LEU A 36 19.92 8.22 0.78
N GLU A 37 20.58 8.62 -0.33
CA GLU A 37 19.94 9.50 -1.27
C GLU A 37 18.59 8.83 -1.53
N PRO A 38 17.48 9.42 -1.08
CA PRO A 38 16.23 8.88 -1.49
C PRO A 38 16.23 9.19 -2.98
N GLU A 39 16.46 8.19 -3.84
CA GLU A 39 16.15 8.30 -5.25
C GLU A 39 14.63 8.45 -5.34
N LEU A 40 14.16 9.63 -4.93
CA LEU A 40 12.84 10.15 -5.16
C LEU A 40 12.84 10.50 -6.64
N SER A 41 12.84 9.49 -7.49
CA SER A 41 12.27 9.59 -8.82
C SER A 41 10.73 9.66 -8.70
N ILE A 42 10.24 10.49 -7.78
CA ILE A 42 8.83 10.85 -7.66
C ILE A 42 8.63 12.00 -8.64
N ASN A 43 8.32 11.66 -9.89
CA ASN A 43 7.81 12.61 -10.90
C ASN A 43 8.59 13.93 -10.98
N ILE A 44 9.91 13.88 -11.19
CA ILE A 44 10.53 15.00 -11.89
C ILE A 44 9.98 14.91 -13.30
N GLN A 45 8.92 15.68 -13.56
CA GLN A 45 8.46 15.97 -14.92
C GLN A 45 9.56 16.79 -15.58
N GLN A 46 10.68 16.14 -15.93
CA GLN A 46 11.49 16.65 -17.02
C GLN A 46 10.57 16.57 -18.22
N GLU A 47 10.01 17.72 -18.61
CA GLU A 47 9.41 17.93 -19.92
C GLU A 47 10.52 17.66 -20.95
N ALA A 48 10.76 16.38 -21.23
CA ALA A 48 11.68 15.98 -22.26
C ALA A 48 11.03 16.36 -23.59
N GLU A 49 11.80 16.96 -24.49
CA GLU A 49 11.32 17.32 -25.82
C GLU A 49 10.67 16.10 -26.47
N GLY A 50 9.35 16.18 -26.73
CA GLY A 50 8.55 15.09 -27.29
C GLY A 50 7.66 14.31 -26.31
N GLN A 51 7.56 14.69 -25.04
CA GLN A 51 6.54 14.13 -24.15
C GLN A 51 5.15 14.73 -24.42
N GLU A 52 4.13 13.87 -24.48
CA GLU A 52 2.73 14.28 -24.50
C GLU A 52 2.02 13.82 -23.23
N THR A 53 1.12 14.67 -22.71
CA THR A 53 0.22 14.29 -21.62
C THR A 53 -1.16 14.04 -22.20
N ILE A 54 -1.70 12.86 -21.94
CA ILE A 54 -3.03 12.48 -22.39
C ILE A 54 -3.94 12.43 -21.17
N GLN A 55 -5.09 13.08 -21.26
CA GLN A 55 -6.05 13.10 -20.18
C GLN A 55 -6.71 11.72 -20.04
N LEU A 56 -6.61 11.11 -18.86
CA LEU A 56 -7.21 9.80 -18.60
C LEU A 56 -8.74 9.89 -18.58
N SER A 57 -9.39 8.95 -19.26
CA SER A 57 -10.83 8.80 -19.34
C SER A 57 -11.21 7.32 -19.25
N GLU A 58 -12.47 7.02 -18.97
CA GLU A 58 -12.95 5.63 -18.95
C GLU A 58 -12.79 4.91 -20.30
N GLU A 59 -12.66 5.67 -21.41
CA GLU A 59 -12.48 5.13 -22.75
C GLU A 59 -11.03 4.72 -23.03
N ASN A 60 -10.07 5.52 -22.58
CA ASN A 60 -8.65 5.29 -22.87
C ASN A 60 -7.92 4.46 -21.81
N VAL A 61 -8.54 4.25 -20.65
CA VAL A 61 -8.00 3.38 -19.59
C VAL A 61 -8.33 1.91 -19.91
N ASN A 62 -7.30 1.05 -19.94
CA ASN A 62 -7.41 -0.40 -20.21
C ASN A 62 -8.06 -0.78 -21.56
N PRO A 63 -7.57 -0.28 -22.70
CA PRO A 63 -8.13 -0.60 -24.01
C PRO A 63 -8.01 -2.11 -24.31
N GLY A 64 -9.04 -2.67 -24.95
CA GLY A 64 -9.08 -4.08 -25.36
C GLY A 64 -9.36 -5.10 -24.24
N LYS A 65 -9.44 -4.67 -22.97
CA LYS A 65 -9.88 -5.55 -21.87
C LYS A 65 -11.41 -5.55 -21.75
N ILE A 66 -11.97 -6.71 -21.42
CA ILE A 66 -13.40 -6.84 -21.13
C ILE A 66 -13.73 -5.95 -19.92
N LYS A 67 -14.75 -5.09 -20.06
CA LYS A 67 -15.28 -4.31 -18.94
C LYS A 67 -15.92 -5.26 -17.93
N LEU A 68 -15.36 -5.30 -16.72
CA LEU A 68 -15.90 -6.08 -15.62
C LEU A 68 -16.95 -5.27 -14.88
N GLY A 69 -18.03 -5.92 -14.47
CA GLY A 69 -19.09 -5.37 -13.64
C GLY A 69 -19.18 -6.08 -12.28
N PRO A 70 -20.08 -5.62 -11.39
CA PRO A 70 -20.22 -6.20 -10.06
C PRO A 70 -20.56 -7.70 -10.02
N LYS A 71 -21.13 -8.24 -11.11
CA LYS A 71 -21.50 -9.65 -11.24
C LYS A 71 -20.30 -10.56 -11.53
N ASP A 72 -19.19 -9.99 -12.00
CA ASP A 72 -17.95 -10.71 -12.30
C ASP A 72 -17.09 -10.94 -11.05
N PHE A 73 -17.62 -10.60 -9.87
CA PHE A 73 -16.89 -10.67 -8.62
C PHE A 73 -17.75 -11.28 -7.50
N GLU A 74 -17.15 -12.19 -6.73
CA GLU A 74 -17.69 -12.68 -5.48
C GLU A 74 -17.14 -11.85 -4.31
N LEU A 75 -18.02 -11.26 -3.51
CA LEU A 75 -17.65 -10.45 -2.35
C LEU A 75 -17.19 -11.34 -1.19
N LYS A 76 -16.01 -11.06 -0.60
CA LYS A 76 -15.48 -11.81 0.54
C LYS A 76 -15.62 -11.05 1.86
N LYS A 77 -14.64 -10.23 2.22
CA LYS A 77 -14.62 -9.45 3.47
C LYS A 77 -14.40 -7.96 3.20
N VAL A 78 -14.80 -7.12 4.16
CA VAL A 78 -14.44 -5.70 4.17
C VAL A 78 -13.00 -5.58 4.67
N LEU A 79 -12.15 -4.88 3.93
CA LEU A 79 -10.75 -4.62 4.33
C LEU A 79 -10.61 -3.27 5.04
N GLY A 80 -11.45 -2.29 4.70
CA GLY A 80 -11.35 -0.96 5.29
C GLY A 80 -12.56 -0.08 4.99
N LYS A 81 -12.74 0.95 5.80
CA LYS A 81 -13.76 1.99 5.64
C LYS A 81 -13.09 3.35 5.88
N GLY A 82 -13.28 4.31 4.99
CA GLY A 82 -12.75 5.66 5.10
C GLY A 82 -13.70 6.70 4.52
N GLY A 83 -13.27 7.96 4.47
CA GLY A 83 -14.09 9.09 3.98
C GLY A 83 -14.57 8.94 2.54
N TYR A 84 -13.86 8.15 1.73
CA TYR A 84 -14.19 7.88 0.33
C TYR A 84 -14.96 6.57 0.10
N GLY A 85 -15.24 5.81 1.16
CA GLY A 85 -16.06 4.59 1.07
C GLY A 85 -15.43 3.36 1.71
N LYS A 86 -15.83 2.18 1.23
CA LYS A 86 -15.41 0.88 1.77
C LYS A 86 -14.60 0.10 0.74
N VAL A 87 -13.54 -0.53 1.20
CA VAL A 87 -12.72 -1.44 0.40
C VAL A 87 -13.14 -2.87 0.73
N PHE A 88 -13.41 -3.65 -0.31
CA PHE A 88 -13.78 -5.04 -0.18
C PHE A 88 -12.73 -5.93 -0.83
N GLN A 89 -12.43 -7.06 -0.19
CA GLN A 89 -11.77 -8.17 -0.84
C GLN A 89 -12.79 -8.89 -1.73
N VAL A 90 -12.42 -9.12 -2.99
CA VAL A 90 -13.24 -9.85 -3.97
C VAL A 90 -12.45 -10.98 -4.61
N ARG A 91 -13.18 -11.98 -5.13
CA ARG A 91 -12.64 -13.00 -6.03
C ARG A 91 -13.26 -12.81 -7.41
N LYS A 92 -12.44 -12.80 -8.45
CA LYS A 92 -12.90 -12.84 -9.85
C LYS A 92 -13.25 -14.27 -10.27
#